data_AF-A0A251RCV6-F1
#
_entry.id   AF-A0A251RCV6-F1
#
_cell.length_a   1.000
_cell.length_b   1.000
_cell.length_c   1.000
_cell.angle_alpha   90.00
_cell.angle_beta   90.00
_cell.angle_gamma   90.00
#
_symmetry.space_group_name_H-M   'P 1'
#
loop_
_entity.id
_entity.type
_entity.pdbx_description
1 polymer ?
#
loop_
_entity_poly.entity_id
_entity_poly.type
_entity_poly.pdbx_seq_one_letter_code
_entity_poly.pdbx_strand_id
1 'polypeptide(L)'
;MYSSIFGGITTDPAAMVVPIDDHMVHRGHGVFDTAAIRDGYLYELDQHLDRILRSASMAKIDIPFDRESIRRILIQTVSASKCKTGSLRYWLSTGPGDFQLSPSGCHQPALYAIVIQDLSPFNSKGVKVVTSSIPIKPPQFATMKSVNYLPNVLSKMEAEEKGAFAAIWLDHDGFIAEGPNMNVAFVTKEKELVMPQFDKILSGCTARRVLVLAEGLVREGKLRGVRIENVTVEEGKKADEMMLIGSGILIRPVVQWDEQVIGDGKEGSLTQILLNLIIEDMKSGPPTVRAPVPY
;
A
#
# COMPACT_ATOMS: atom_id res chain seq x y z
N MET A 1 -0.24 -20.60 -2.39
CA MET A 1 -1.43 -19.74 -2.53
C MET A 1 -2.60 -20.35 -1.76
N TYR A 2 -3.65 -19.59 -1.52
CA TYR A 2 -4.95 -20.06 -1.04
C TYR A 2 -6.03 -19.59 -2.01
N SER A 3 -7.05 -20.43 -2.21
CA SER A 3 -8.26 -20.08 -2.94
C SER A 3 -9.45 -20.76 -2.26
N SER A 4 -10.46 -19.98 -1.87
CA SER A 4 -11.71 -20.53 -1.34
C SER A 4 -12.53 -21.26 -2.42
N ILE A 5 -12.32 -20.93 -3.70
CA ILE A 5 -12.94 -21.63 -4.84
C ILE A 5 -12.31 -23.02 -5.02
N PHE A 6 -10.99 -23.12 -4.91
CA PHE A 6 -10.30 -24.41 -4.87
C PHE A 6 -10.58 -25.18 -3.57
N GLY A 7 -10.91 -24.47 -2.49
CA GLY A 7 -11.20 -25.04 -1.17
C GLY A 7 -9.96 -25.25 -0.31
N GLY A 8 -8.83 -24.58 -0.59
CA GLY A 8 -7.63 -24.80 0.22
C GLY A 8 -6.35 -24.09 -0.23
N ILE A 9 -5.26 -24.48 0.43
CA ILE A 9 -3.89 -24.04 0.12
C ILE A 9 -3.30 -24.97 -0.94
N THR A 10 -2.63 -24.40 -1.92
CA THR A 10 -1.89 -25.16 -2.95
C THR A 10 -0.57 -24.46 -3.30
N THR A 11 0.42 -25.26 -3.67
CA THR A 11 1.70 -24.80 -4.24
C THR A 11 1.78 -25.01 -5.75
N ASP A 12 0.79 -25.68 -6.34
CA ASP A 12 0.71 -25.91 -7.78
C ASP A 12 0.31 -24.61 -8.51
N PRO A 13 1.18 -24.06 -9.39
CA PRO A 13 0.84 -22.86 -10.14
C PRO A 13 -0.38 -23.01 -11.05
N ALA A 14 -0.67 -24.23 -11.53
CA ALA A 14 -1.84 -24.48 -12.38
C ALA A 14 -3.16 -24.33 -11.64
N ALA A 15 -3.14 -24.42 -10.31
CA ALA A 15 -4.29 -24.14 -9.45
C ALA A 15 -4.42 -22.65 -9.08
N MET A 16 -3.50 -21.79 -9.54
CA MET A 16 -3.57 -20.32 -9.38
C MET A 16 -4.53 -19.68 -10.37
N VAL A 17 -5.79 -20.11 -10.34
CA VAL A 17 -6.83 -19.64 -11.25
C VAL A 17 -7.88 -18.83 -10.52
N VAL A 18 -8.38 -17.80 -11.21
CA VAL A 18 -9.61 -17.07 -10.85
C VAL A 18 -10.64 -17.39 -11.93
N PRO A 19 -11.87 -17.80 -11.56
CA PRO A 19 -12.93 -18.04 -12.54
C PRO A 19 -13.21 -16.77 -13.36
N ILE A 20 -13.42 -16.91 -14.67
CA ILE A 20 -13.67 -15.77 -15.57
C ILE A 20 -15.00 -15.07 -15.28
N ASP A 21 -15.95 -15.81 -14.72
CA ASP A 21 -17.26 -15.40 -14.24
C ASP A 21 -17.23 -14.85 -12.81
N ASP A 22 -16.05 -14.74 -12.19
CA ASP A 22 -15.88 -13.98 -10.96
C ASP A 22 -16.06 -12.47 -11.23
N HIS A 23 -16.98 -11.85 -10.50
CA HIS A 23 -17.35 -10.44 -10.68
C HIS A 23 -16.16 -9.47 -10.52
N MET A 24 -15.12 -9.85 -9.78
CA MET A 24 -13.86 -9.09 -9.70
C MET A 24 -13.15 -9.00 -11.06
N VAL A 25 -13.23 -10.03 -11.90
CA VAL A 25 -12.53 -10.11 -13.19
C VAL A 25 -13.21 -9.24 -14.24
N HIS A 26 -14.53 -9.36 -14.38
CA HIS A 26 -15.26 -8.69 -15.46
C HIS A 26 -16.00 -7.41 -15.03
N ARG A 27 -16.04 -7.07 -13.73
CA ARG A 27 -16.59 -5.79 -13.22
C ARG A 27 -15.67 -5.03 -12.28
N GLY A 28 -14.53 -5.61 -11.87
CA GLY A 28 -13.68 -4.99 -10.85
C GLY A 28 -14.32 -4.97 -9.45
N HIS A 29 -15.34 -5.81 -9.19
CA HIS A 29 -16.05 -5.86 -7.90
C HIS A 29 -15.29 -6.72 -6.88
N GLY A 30 -14.08 -6.26 -6.54
CA GLY A 30 -13.19 -6.90 -5.59
C GLY A 30 -12.26 -5.90 -4.89
N VAL A 31 -11.73 -6.30 -3.75
CA VAL A 31 -10.75 -5.54 -2.95
C VAL A 31 -9.54 -6.39 -2.65
N PHE A 32 -8.42 -5.75 -2.33
CA PHE A 32 -7.19 -6.47 -2.02
C PHE A 32 -6.34 -5.74 -1.00
N ASP A 33 -5.42 -6.48 -0.37
CA ASP A 33 -4.38 -5.90 0.46
C ASP A 33 -3.07 -6.67 0.33
N THR A 34 -1.99 -6.14 0.90
CA THR A 34 -0.65 -6.72 0.86
C THR A 34 0.09 -6.43 2.15
N ALA A 35 0.47 -7.48 2.88
CA ALA A 35 1.32 -7.41 4.05
C ALA A 35 2.74 -7.88 3.71
N ALA A 36 3.75 -7.24 4.27
CA ALA A 36 5.14 -7.65 4.08
C ALA A 36 5.46 -8.88 4.95
N ILE A 37 6.27 -9.80 4.42
CA ILE A 37 6.84 -10.92 5.16
C ILE A 37 8.32 -10.59 5.38
N ARG A 38 8.75 -10.59 6.64
CA ARG A 38 10.14 -10.30 7.00
C ARG A 38 10.59 -11.16 8.17
N ASP A 39 11.70 -11.86 7.99
CA ASP A 39 12.36 -12.68 8.99
C ASP A 39 11.40 -13.67 9.69
N GLY A 40 10.41 -14.16 8.94
CA GLY A 40 9.38 -15.08 9.43
C GLY A 40 8.16 -14.44 10.11
N TYR A 41 7.98 -13.14 9.98
CA TYR A 41 6.83 -12.39 10.53
C TYR A 41 6.05 -11.72 9.41
N LEU A 42 4.73 -11.65 9.58
CA LEU A 42 3.88 -10.75 8.80
C LEU A 42 3.81 -9.39 9.50
N TYR A 43 4.26 -8.35 8.81
CA TYR A 43 4.28 -7.00 9.34
C TYR A 43 2.93 -6.29 9.14
N GLU A 44 2.43 -5.67 10.20
CA GLU A 44 1.15 -4.95 10.27
C GLU A 44 -0.07 -5.77 9.78
N LEU A 45 -0.04 -7.10 9.91
CA LEU A 45 -1.08 -7.99 9.38
C LEU A 45 -2.49 -7.58 9.83
N ASP A 46 -2.64 -7.29 11.12
CA ASP A 46 -3.93 -6.92 11.70
C ASP A 46 -4.43 -5.57 11.15
N GLN A 47 -3.54 -4.60 10.94
CA GLN A 47 -3.88 -3.31 10.34
C GLN A 47 -4.27 -3.44 8.85
N HIS A 48 -3.57 -4.31 8.12
CA HIS A 48 -3.91 -4.65 6.73
C HIS A 48 -5.27 -5.39 6.65
N LEU A 49 -5.55 -6.31 7.57
CA LEU A 49 -6.85 -6.99 7.67
C LEU A 49 -7.98 -6.00 7.96
N ASP A 50 -7.79 -5.09 8.91
CA ASP A 50 -8.81 -4.09 9.22
C ASP A 50 -9.08 -3.19 8.00
N ARG A 51 -8.06 -2.90 7.18
CA ARG A 51 -8.21 -2.10 5.95
C ARG A 51 -8.93 -2.86 4.83
N ILE A 52 -8.61 -4.14 4.59
CA ILE A 52 -9.34 -4.90 3.57
C ILE A 52 -10.81 -5.06 3.94
N LEU A 53 -11.12 -5.27 5.23
CA LEU A 53 -12.50 -5.45 5.69
C LEU A 53 -13.30 -4.16 5.59
N ARG A 54 -12.68 -3.00 5.90
CA ARG A 54 -13.29 -1.69 5.60
C ARG A 54 -13.52 -1.50 4.11
N SER A 55 -12.55 -1.87 3.27
CA SER A 55 -12.68 -1.77 1.81
C SER A 55 -13.81 -2.67 1.29
N ALA A 56 -13.93 -3.90 1.79
CA ALA A 56 -15.01 -4.82 1.44
C ALA A 56 -16.38 -4.27 1.86
N SER A 57 -16.48 -3.71 3.07
CA SER A 57 -17.71 -3.05 3.54
C SER A 57 -18.11 -1.87 2.66
N MET A 58 -17.17 -1.00 2.28
CA MET A 58 -17.41 0.13 1.36
C MET A 58 -17.83 -0.35 -0.03
N ALA A 59 -17.27 -1.47 -0.50
CA ALA A 59 -17.61 -2.10 -1.76
C ALA A 59 -18.93 -2.88 -1.72
N LYS A 60 -19.53 -3.10 -0.54
CA LYS A 60 -20.67 -4.02 -0.34
C LYS A 60 -20.36 -5.47 -0.76
N ILE A 61 -19.15 -5.91 -0.44
CA ILE A 61 -18.72 -7.30 -0.63
C ILE A 61 -18.92 -8.04 0.69
N ASP A 62 -19.73 -9.11 0.66
CA ASP A 62 -19.85 -10.05 1.77
C ASP A 62 -18.54 -10.80 1.97
N ILE A 63 -18.19 -11.09 3.23
CA ILE A 63 -16.96 -11.80 3.56
C ILE A 63 -17.23 -13.31 3.70
N PRO A 64 -16.42 -14.18 3.07
CA PRO A 64 -16.66 -15.63 3.11
C PRO A 64 -16.33 -16.25 4.47
N PHE A 65 -15.52 -15.56 5.28
CA PHE A 65 -15.08 -16.01 6.60
C PHE A 65 -15.03 -14.82 7.55
N ASP A 66 -15.14 -15.09 8.85
CA ASP A 66 -14.89 -14.09 9.88
C ASP A 66 -13.42 -13.62 9.88
N ARG A 67 -13.15 -12.47 10.50
CA ARG A 67 -11.82 -11.84 10.56
C ARG A 67 -10.73 -12.80 11.04
N GLU A 68 -10.99 -13.58 12.10
CA GLU A 68 -10.00 -14.48 12.69
C GLU A 68 -9.74 -15.69 11.81
N SER A 69 -10.77 -16.20 11.14
CA SER A 69 -10.62 -17.24 10.13
C SER A 69 -9.80 -16.77 8.93
N ILE A 70 -10.05 -15.56 8.40
CA ILE A 70 -9.22 -14.97 7.34
C ILE A 70 -7.77 -14.85 7.82
N ARG A 71 -7.54 -14.27 9.00
CA ARG A 71 -6.21 -14.12 9.58
C ARG A 71 -5.45 -15.45 9.68
N ARG A 72 -6.11 -16.49 10.19
CA ARG A 72 -5.54 -17.83 10.31
C ARG A 72 -5.20 -18.43 8.94
N ILE A 73 -6.10 -18.34 7.97
CA ILE A 73 -5.88 -18.80 6.59
C ILE A 73 -4.65 -18.12 5.98
N LEU A 74 -4.53 -16.81 6.14
CA LEU A 74 -3.41 -16.03 5.62
C LEU A 74 -2.07 -16.47 6.24
N ILE A 75 -2.01 -16.64 7.57
CA ILE A 75 -0.81 -17.12 8.27
C ILE A 75 -0.45 -18.54 7.83
N GLN A 76 -1.43 -19.45 7.74
CA GLN A 76 -1.22 -20.82 7.27
C GLN A 76 -0.72 -20.85 5.82
N THR A 77 -1.22 -19.95 4.97
CA THR A 77 -0.77 -19.81 3.58
C THR A 77 0.71 -19.40 3.50
N VAL A 78 1.16 -18.47 4.37
CA VAL A 78 2.57 -18.10 4.46
C VAL A 78 3.42 -19.23 5.03
N SER A 79 2.97 -19.89 6.09
CA SER A 79 3.65 -21.06 6.68
C SER A 79 3.89 -22.15 5.63
N ALA A 80 2.84 -22.56 4.91
CA ALA A 80 2.92 -23.59 3.87
C ALA A 80 3.87 -23.22 2.71
N SER A 81 4.04 -21.92 2.42
CA SER A 81 4.96 -21.44 1.39
C SER A 81 6.44 -21.52 1.79
N LYS A 82 6.74 -21.65 3.09
CA LYS A 82 8.10 -21.55 3.68
C LYS A 82 8.83 -20.22 3.39
N CYS A 83 8.15 -19.24 2.80
CA CYS A 83 8.70 -17.92 2.51
C CYS A 83 8.90 -17.12 3.80
N LYS A 84 10.14 -16.71 4.09
CA LYS A 84 10.49 -15.87 5.26
C LYS A 84 10.71 -14.40 4.93
N THR A 85 10.86 -14.08 3.64
CA THR A 85 11.07 -12.71 3.14
C THR A 85 10.34 -12.55 1.80
N GLY A 86 9.43 -11.57 1.74
CA GLY A 86 8.58 -11.34 0.57
C GLY A 86 7.32 -10.58 0.93
N SER A 87 6.21 -10.91 0.28
CA SER A 87 4.91 -10.33 0.58
C SER A 87 3.78 -11.35 0.50
N LEU A 88 2.76 -11.15 1.31
CA LEU A 88 1.48 -11.83 1.22
C LEU A 88 0.48 -10.85 0.60
N ARG A 89 -0.04 -11.17 -0.59
CA ARG A 89 -1.10 -10.40 -1.24
C ARG A 89 -2.38 -11.23 -1.27
N TYR A 90 -3.51 -10.61 -0.98
CA TYR A 90 -4.78 -11.31 -0.87
C TYR A 90 -5.95 -10.43 -1.31
N TRP A 91 -7.01 -11.08 -1.77
CA TRP A 91 -8.17 -10.47 -2.40
C TRP A 91 -9.46 -11.01 -1.80
N LEU A 92 -10.45 -10.14 -1.68
CA LEU A 92 -11.85 -10.50 -1.47
C LEU A 92 -12.63 -10.12 -2.72
N SER A 93 -13.39 -11.08 -3.25
CA SER A 93 -14.29 -10.87 -4.37
C SER A 93 -15.73 -11.18 -3.96
N THR A 94 -16.68 -10.55 -4.66
CA THR A 94 -18.09 -10.97 -4.69
C THR A 94 -18.27 -12.40 -5.21
N GLY A 95 -17.31 -12.87 -6.01
CA GLY A 95 -17.21 -14.25 -6.47
C GLY A 95 -17.89 -14.57 -7.80
N PRO A 96 -17.87 -15.85 -8.21
CA PRO A 96 -18.43 -16.34 -9.47
C PRO A 96 -19.96 -16.23 -9.54
N GLY A 97 -20.49 -15.89 -10.71
CA GLY A 97 -21.92 -15.75 -10.94
C GLY A 97 -22.30 -15.60 -12.41
N ASP A 98 -23.36 -14.86 -12.66
CA ASP A 98 -23.66 -14.39 -14.01
C ASP A 98 -22.82 -13.15 -14.41
N PHE A 99 -22.93 -12.75 -15.67
CA PHE A 99 -22.25 -11.57 -16.20
C PHE A 99 -23.09 -10.29 -16.09
N GLN A 100 -24.02 -10.16 -15.15
CA GLN A 100 -24.79 -8.93 -14.99
C GLN A 100 -23.96 -7.84 -14.27
N LEU A 101 -24.58 -6.69 -13.98
CA LEU A 101 -23.99 -5.65 -13.12
C LEU A 101 -24.31 -5.91 -11.64
N SER A 102 -25.47 -6.50 -11.37
CA SER A 102 -25.91 -6.79 -10.01
C SER A 102 -25.15 -8.01 -9.47
N PRO A 103 -24.63 -7.96 -8.24
CA PRO A 103 -23.99 -9.12 -7.62
C PRO A 103 -25.00 -10.19 -7.15
N SER A 104 -26.31 -9.98 -7.34
CA SER A 104 -27.35 -10.92 -6.90
C SER A 104 -27.28 -12.29 -7.59
N GLY A 105 -26.62 -12.38 -8.75
CA GLY A 105 -26.35 -13.64 -9.45
C GLY A 105 -25.05 -14.32 -9.01
N CYS A 106 -24.26 -13.71 -8.13
CA CYS A 106 -23.05 -14.33 -7.57
C CYS A 106 -23.42 -15.37 -6.51
N HIS A 107 -22.81 -16.55 -6.60
CA HIS A 107 -23.15 -17.67 -5.74
C HIS A 107 -22.58 -17.53 -4.32
N GLN A 108 -21.31 -17.11 -4.23
CA GLN A 108 -20.59 -16.98 -2.96
C GLN A 108 -19.36 -16.08 -3.10
N PRO A 109 -19.05 -15.23 -2.10
CA PRO A 109 -17.83 -14.44 -2.11
C PRO A 109 -16.58 -15.33 -2.03
N ALA A 110 -15.47 -14.81 -2.54
CA ALA A 110 -14.22 -15.55 -2.65
C ALA A 110 -13.06 -14.85 -1.94
N LEU A 111 -12.20 -15.66 -1.31
CA LEU A 111 -10.91 -15.24 -0.74
C LEU A 111 -9.79 -15.90 -1.53
N TYR A 112 -8.88 -15.07 -2.04
CA TYR A 112 -7.65 -15.52 -2.71
C TYR A 112 -6.45 -14.98 -1.96
N ALA A 113 -5.37 -15.74 -1.86
CA ALA A 113 -4.11 -15.26 -1.32
C ALA A 113 -2.91 -15.87 -2.04
N ILE A 114 -1.90 -15.05 -2.31
CA ILE A 114 -0.63 -15.46 -2.90
C ILE A 114 0.53 -14.97 -2.03
N VAL A 115 1.54 -15.82 -1.91
CA VAL A 115 2.80 -15.46 -1.29
C VAL A 115 3.80 -15.25 -2.41
N ILE A 116 4.43 -14.08 -2.41
CA ILE A 116 5.39 -13.65 -3.42
C ILE A 116 6.72 -13.50 -2.71
N GLN A 117 7.66 -14.39 -3.00
CA GLN A 117 9.01 -14.28 -2.47
C GLN A 117 9.74 -13.14 -3.18
N ASP A 118 10.39 -12.28 -2.39
CA ASP A 118 11.25 -11.23 -2.91
C ASP A 118 12.52 -11.18 -2.05
N LEU A 119 13.65 -11.45 -2.68
CA LEU A 119 14.99 -11.41 -2.08
C LEU A 119 15.80 -10.24 -2.61
N SER A 120 15.18 -9.36 -3.40
CA SER A 120 15.86 -8.20 -3.98
C SER A 120 16.40 -7.31 -2.86
N PRO A 121 17.63 -6.80 -3.00
CA PRO A 121 18.18 -5.89 -2.00
C PRO A 121 17.31 -4.64 -1.94
N PHE A 122 17.12 -4.13 -0.73
CA PHE A 122 16.47 -2.84 -0.56
C PHE A 122 17.31 -1.76 -1.24
N ASN A 123 16.71 -1.02 -2.16
CA ASN A 123 17.35 0.11 -2.81
C ASN A 123 16.81 1.38 -2.16
N SER A 124 17.67 2.23 -1.62
CA SER A 124 17.28 3.51 -1.01
C SER A 124 17.67 4.72 -1.86
N LYS A 125 18.14 4.50 -3.10
CA LYS A 125 18.57 5.56 -4.00
C LYS A 125 17.43 6.53 -4.28
N GLY A 126 17.74 7.82 -4.24
CA GLY A 126 16.84 8.91 -4.58
C GLY A 126 16.25 8.78 -5.98
N VAL A 127 14.98 9.13 -6.12
CA VAL A 127 14.24 9.02 -7.38
C VAL A 127 13.69 10.36 -7.88
N LYS A 128 13.45 10.44 -9.19
CA LYS A 128 12.64 11.48 -9.81
C LYS A 128 11.16 11.08 -9.76
N VAL A 129 10.29 12.04 -9.48
CA VAL A 129 8.83 11.92 -9.67
C VAL A 129 8.33 13.00 -10.63
N VAL A 130 7.13 12.82 -11.16
CA VAL A 130 6.46 13.80 -12.02
C VAL A 130 5.03 14.04 -11.55
N THR A 131 4.43 15.15 -11.93
CA THR A 131 3.00 15.38 -11.72
C THR A 131 2.20 14.58 -12.76
N SER A 132 1.21 13.81 -12.31
CA SER A 132 0.40 12.99 -13.22
C SER A 132 -0.63 13.85 -13.96
N SER A 133 -0.79 13.61 -15.26
CA SER A 133 -1.94 14.12 -16.04
C SER A 133 -3.14 13.17 -16.02
N ILE A 134 -2.94 11.92 -15.61
CA ILE A 134 -4.01 10.96 -15.39
C ILE A 134 -4.81 11.40 -14.15
N PRO A 135 -6.14 11.52 -14.22
CA PRO A 135 -6.93 11.94 -13.06
C PRO A 135 -6.90 10.89 -11.94
N ILE A 136 -6.87 11.35 -10.69
CA ILE A 136 -7.07 10.49 -9.53
C ILE A 136 -8.51 9.96 -9.51
N LYS A 137 -8.71 8.83 -8.84
CA LYS A 137 -10.05 8.30 -8.56
C LYS A 137 -10.81 9.27 -7.64
N PRO A 138 -12.13 9.37 -7.76
CA PRO A 138 -12.94 10.08 -6.77
C PRO A 138 -12.70 9.54 -5.35
N PRO A 139 -12.82 10.37 -4.28
CA PRO A 139 -12.44 10.00 -2.91
C PRO A 139 -13.00 8.66 -2.42
N GLN A 140 -14.25 8.34 -2.75
CA GLN A 140 -14.89 7.06 -2.39
C GLN A 140 -14.13 5.84 -2.92
N PHE A 141 -13.56 5.93 -4.13
CA PHE A 141 -12.80 4.86 -4.76
C PHE A 141 -11.29 4.95 -4.48
N ALA A 142 -10.77 6.14 -4.15
CA ALA A 142 -9.37 6.33 -3.79
C ALA A 142 -9.07 5.80 -2.37
N THR A 143 -9.96 6.05 -1.42
CA THR A 143 -9.83 5.59 -0.02
C THR A 143 -10.07 4.08 0.14
N MET A 144 -10.70 3.44 -0.85
CA MET A 144 -10.96 2.00 -0.90
C MET A 144 -9.87 1.27 -1.69
N LYS A 145 -9.25 0.24 -1.10
CA LYS A 145 -8.24 -0.57 -1.79
C LYS A 145 -8.88 -1.63 -2.70
N SER A 146 -9.56 -1.17 -3.76
CA SER A 146 -10.22 -2.05 -4.76
C SER A 146 -9.26 -2.56 -5.82
N VAL A 147 -9.68 -3.53 -6.64
CA VAL A 147 -8.90 -4.01 -7.80
C VAL A 147 -8.95 -3.08 -9.02
N ASN A 148 -9.73 -2.00 -8.97
CA ASN A 148 -9.87 -1.03 -10.07
C ASN A 148 -8.62 -0.15 -10.21
N TYR A 149 -7.52 -0.73 -10.67
CA TYR A 149 -6.18 -0.14 -10.67
C TYR A 149 -5.74 0.44 -12.02
N LEU A 150 -6.63 0.50 -13.02
CA LEU A 150 -6.29 1.07 -14.33
C LEU A 150 -5.74 2.51 -14.23
N PRO A 151 -6.33 3.45 -13.45
CA PRO A 151 -5.72 4.77 -13.27
C PRO A 151 -4.29 4.71 -12.71
N ASN A 152 -4.04 3.81 -11.74
CA ASN A 152 -2.73 3.60 -11.13
C ASN A 152 -1.72 3.09 -12.16
N VAL A 153 -2.13 2.17 -13.03
CA VAL A 153 -1.29 1.66 -14.12
C VAL A 153 -0.94 2.77 -15.11
N LEU A 154 -1.93 3.53 -15.58
CA LEU A 154 -1.71 4.62 -16.54
C LEU A 154 -0.80 5.72 -15.96
N SER A 155 -0.98 6.08 -14.70
CA SER A 155 -0.13 7.05 -14.00
C SER A 155 1.31 6.55 -13.84
N LYS A 156 1.50 5.26 -13.59
CA LYS A 156 2.83 4.63 -13.55
C LYS A 156 3.51 4.64 -14.92
N MET A 157 2.78 4.29 -15.99
CA MET A 157 3.29 4.33 -17.36
C MET A 157 3.71 5.75 -17.77
N GLU A 158 2.89 6.75 -17.46
CA GLU A 158 3.21 8.16 -17.70
C GLU A 158 4.54 8.58 -17.03
N ALA A 159 4.78 8.12 -15.80
CA ALA A 159 6.04 8.39 -15.11
C ALA A 159 7.23 7.76 -15.83
N GLU A 160 7.11 6.52 -16.27
CA GLU A 160 8.16 5.77 -16.96
C GLU A 160 8.50 6.41 -18.31
N GLU A 161 7.51 6.85 -19.07
CA GLU A 161 7.67 7.61 -20.32
C GLU A 161 8.45 8.91 -20.10
N LYS A 162 8.31 9.54 -18.94
CA LYS A 162 9.02 10.76 -18.53
C LYS A 162 10.35 10.48 -17.80
N GLY A 163 10.80 9.22 -17.76
CA GLY A 163 12.04 8.81 -17.08
C GLY A 163 11.99 8.96 -15.56
N ALA A 164 10.80 8.96 -14.96
CA ALA A 164 10.56 9.10 -13.53
C ALA A 164 10.13 7.77 -12.89
N PHE A 165 10.32 7.66 -11.58
CA PHE A 165 9.98 6.46 -10.83
C PHE A 165 8.47 6.32 -10.60
N ALA A 166 7.81 7.44 -10.32
CA ALA A 166 6.37 7.50 -10.08
C ALA A 166 5.82 8.86 -10.50
N ALA A 167 4.53 8.89 -10.83
CA ALA A 167 3.78 10.12 -10.98
C ALA A 167 2.98 10.39 -9.69
N ILE A 168 2.83 11.66 -9.33
CA ILE A 168 2.12 12.12 -8.15
C ILE A 168 0.80 12.72 -8.61
N TRP A 169 -0.30 12.22 -8.05
CA TRP A 169 -1.61 12.79 -8.29
C TRP A 169 -1.84 14.04 -7.47
N LEU A 170 -2.70 14.90 -8.02
CA LEU A 170 -3.38 15.95 -7.30
C LEU A 170 -4.84 15.51 -7.10
N ASP A 171 -5.45 15.97 -6.02
CA ASP A 171 -6.87 15.80 -5.79
C ASP A 171 -7.69 16.79 -6.65
N HIS A 172 -9.02 16.70 -6.56
CA HIS A 172 -9.93 17.55 -7.35
C HIS A 172 -9.86 19.03 -6.98
N ASP A 173 -9.26 19.39 -5.84
CA ASP A 173 -9.08 20.77 -5.38
C ASP A 173 -7.65 21.28 -5.69
N GLY A 174 -6.81 20.46 -6.33
CA GLY A 174 -5.44 20.81 -6.72
C GLY A 174 -4.40 20.61 -5.63
N PHE A 175 -4.75 19.99 -4.50
CA PHE A 175 -3.79 19.61 -3.46
C PHE A 175 -3.08 18.30 -3.81
N ILE A 176 -1.89 18.11 -3.27
CA ILE A 176 -1.13 16.88 -3.44
C ILE A 176 -1.90 15.71 -2.82
N ALA A 177 -2.09 14.66 -3.59
CA ALA A 177 -2.72 13.42 -3.16
C ALA A 177 -1.67 12.34 -2.86
N GLU A 178 -1.49 11.37 -3.75
CA GLU A 178 -0.57 10.25 -3.58
C GLU A 178 0.02 9.78 -4.92
N GLY A 179 0.97 8.85 -4.89
CA GLY A 179 1.44 8.15 -6.08
C GLY A 179 0.57 6.92 -6.42
N PRO A 180 0.87 6.21 -7.52
CA PRO A 180 0.03 5.11 -8.02
C PRO A 180 -0.11 3.92 -7.05
N ASN A 181 0.78 3.75 -6.10
CA ASN A 181 0.68 2.67 -5.10
C ASN A 181 1.38 3.03 -3.78
N MET A 182 1.59 4.32 -3.52
CA MET A 182 2.43 4.83 -2.44
C MET A 182 1.88 6.19 -1.99
N ASN A 183 1.83 6.45 -0.68
CA ASN A 183 1.62 7.79 -0.16
C ASN A 183 2.87 8.66 -0.37
N VAL A 184 2.71 9.97 -0.19
CA VAL A 184 3.82 10.92 -0.20
C VAL A 184 3.94 11.59 1.17
N ALA A 185 5.15 11.98 1.54
CA ALA A 185 5.40 12.83 2.71
C ALA A 185 6.55 13.80 2.45
N PHE A 186 6.58 14.86 3.23
CA PHE A 186 7.51 15.98 3.09
C PHE A 186 8.14 16.30 4.43
N VAL A 187 9.38 16.77 4.42
CA VAL A 187 10.01 17.41 5.57
C VAL A 187 10.19 18.89 5.24
N THR A 188 9.62 19.76 6.07
CA THR A 188 9.77 21.21 5.91
C THR A 188 11.16 21.69 6.34
N LYS A 189 11.53 22.92 5.99
CA LYS A 189 12.79 23.54 6.44
C LYS A 189 12.84 23.71 7.96
N GLU A 190 11.68 23.80 8.59
CA GLU A 190 11.48 23.85 10.04
C GLU A 190 11.54 22.46 10.68
N LYS A 191 11.86 21.40 9.91
CA LYS A 191 11.93 20.00 10.35
C LYS A 191 10.61 19.44 10.87
N GLU A 192 9.51 19.76 10.20
CA GLU A 192 8.21 19.11 10.43
C GLU A 192 7.95 18.06 9.36
N LEU A 193 7.44 16.90 9.77
CA LEU A 193 6.94 15.89 8.83
C LEU A 193 5.50 16.23 8.44
N VAL A 194 5.23 16.39 7.15
CA VAL A 194 3.92 16.74 6.62
C VAL A 194 3.45 15.67 5.65
N MET A 195 2.20 15.24 5.76
CA MET A 195 1.57 14.26 4.88
C MET A 195 0.18 14.75 4.44
N PRO A 196 -0.23 14.50 3.18
CA PRO A 196 -1.60 14.74 2.74
C PRO A 196 -2.65 14.02 3.60
N GLN A 197 -3.86 14.60 3.66
CA GLN A 197 -4.99 14.01 4.38
C GLN A 197 -5.46 12.69 3.74
N PHE A 198 -5.94 11.75 4.56
CA PHE A 198 -6.38 10.41 4.13
C PHE A 198 -7.85 10.31 3.71
N ASP A 199 -8.56 11.43 3.59
CA ASP A 199 -9.96 11.50 3.17
C ASP A 199 -10.14 11.36 1.65
N LYS A 200 -9.09 11.67 0.87
CA LYS A 200 -9.09 11.61 -0.60
C LYS A 200 -8.06 10.65 -1.19
N ILE A 201 -7.30 9.96 -0.36
CA ILE A 201 -6.25 9.01 -0.76
C ILE A 201 -6.31 7.74 0.08
N LEU A 202 -5.56 6.72 -0.31
CA LEU A 202 -5.51 5.50 0.48
C LEU A 202 -4.87 5.76 1.86
N SER A 203 -5.56 5.33 2.92
CA SER A 203 -4.96 5.27 4.26
C SER A 203 -3.93 4.15 4.34
N GLY A 204 -2.70 4.45 3.92
CA GLY A 204 -1.57 3.52 3.88
C GLY A 204 -1.17 3.01 5.25
N CYS A 205 -1.10 1.69 5.47
CA CYS A 205 -0.60 1.12 6.72
C CYS A 205 0.84 1.60 7.02
N THR A 206 1.73 1.48 6.03
CA THR A 206 3.12 1.98 6.14
C THR A 206 3.17 3.47 6.45
N ALA A 207 2.33 4.29 5.80
CA ALA A 207 2.26 5.73 6.06
C ALA A 207 1.80 6.04 7.49
N ARG A 208 0.74 5.38 7.97
CA ARG A 208 0.29 5.50 9.36
C ARG A 208 1.36 5.06 10.35
N ARG A 209 2.10 4.00 10.03
CA ARG A 209 3.19 3.53 10.88
C ARG A 209 4.35 4.51 10.94
N VAL A 210 4.70 5.12 9.80
CA VAL A 210 5.70 6.19 9.73
C VAL A 210 5.29 7.38 10.61
N LEU A 211 4.02 7.79 10.60
CA LEU A 211 3.52 8.85 11.48
C LEU A 211 3.72 8.49 12.96
N VAL A 212 3.40 7.25 13.36
CA VAL A 212 3.63 6.77 14.75
C VAL A 212 5.12 6.76 15.11
N LEU A 213 5.99 6.33 14.20
CA LEU A 213 7.45 6.31 14.44
C LEU A 213 8.03 7.74 14.49
N ALA A 214 7.49 8.66 13.70
CA ALA A 214 7.90 10.06 13.67
C ALA A 214 7.65 10.79 15.00
N GLU A 215 6.61 10.41 15.76
CA GLU A 215 6.39 10.92 17.12
C GLU A 215 7.56 10.61 18.08
N GLY A 216 8.30 9.51 17.83
CA GLY A 216 9.56 9.23 18.52
C GLY A 216 10.63 10.28 18.22
N LEU A 217 10.77 10.64 16.94
CA LEU A 217 11.71 11.66 16.49
C LEU A 217 11.38 13.06 16.99
N VAL A 218 10.09 13.36 17.19
CA VAL A 218 9.66 14.62 17.83
C VAL A 218 10.13 14.66 19.28
N ARG A 219 9.94 13.58 20.04
CA ARG A 219 10.42 13.48 21.44
C ARG A 219 11.94 13.56 21.56
N GLU A 220 12.67 13.05 20.57
CA GLU A 220 14.13 13.15 20.49
C GLU A 220 14.64 14.52 20.00
N GLY A 221 13.74 15.45 19.62
CA GLY A 221 14.11 16.76 19.09
C GLY A 221 14.69 16.74 17.67
N LYS A 222 14.55 15.61 16.95
CA LYS A 222 14.99 15.47 15.56
C LYS A 222 13.98 16.04 14.57
N LEU A 223 12.69 15.88 14.87
CA LEU A 223 11.57 16.58 14.23
C LEU A 223 10.98 17.60 15.20
N ARG A 224 10.38 18.66 14.67
CA ARG A 224 9.63 19.65 15.47
C ARG A 224 8.16 19.29 15.64
N GLY A 225 7.60 18.54 14.71
CA GLY A 225 6.20 18.12 14.73
C GLY A 225 5.84 17.22 13.55
N VAL A 226 4.62 16.69 13.60
CA VAL A 226 3.99 15.90 12.55
C VAL A 226 2.65 16.55 12.22
N ARG A 227 2.37 16.77 10.94
CA ARG A 227 1.13 17.41 10.45
C ARG A 227 0.49 16.58 9.34
N ILE A 228 -0.84 16.46 9.40
CA ILE A 228 -1.67 15.82 8.37
C ILE A 228 -2.63 16.87 7.85
N GLU A 229 -2.36 17.38 6.66
CA GLU A 229 -3.07 18.53 6.09
C GLU A 229 -3.03 18.52 4.57
N ASN A 230 -3.79 19.43 3.96
CA ASN A 230 -3.68 19.66 2.53
C ASN A 230 -2.36 20.36 2.22
N VAL A 231 -1.60 19.80 1.28
CA VAL A 231 -0.31 20.35 0.85
C VAL A 231 -0.44 20.78 -0.60
N THR A 232 -0.10 22.02 -0.91
CA THR A 232 -0.06 22.49 -2.31
C THR A 232 1.19 21.97 -3.02
N VAL A 233 1.15 21.91 -4.35
CA VAL A 233 2.32 21.55 -5.17
C VAL A 233 3.51 22.47 -4.90
N GLU A 234 3.25 23.76 -4.70
CA GLU A 234 4.29 24.75 -4.41
C GLU A 234 4.97 24.46 -3.07
N GLU A 235 4.21 24.16 -2.02
CA GLU A 235 4.76 23.78 -0.71
C GLU A 235 5.55 22.47 -0.78
N GLY A 236 4.99 21.44 -1.40
CA GLY A 236 5.65 20.14 -1.56
C GLY A 236 6.96 20.23 -2.32
N LYS A 237 7.03 21.05 -3.38
CA LYS A 237 8.26 21.27 -4.16
C LYS A 237 9.29 22.16 -3.43
N LYS A 238 8.87 22.96 -2.45
CA LYS A 238 9.74 23.78 -1.59
C LYS A 238 10.24 23.06 -0.34
N ALA A 239 9.78 21.84 -0.10
CA ALA A 239 10.20 21.01 1.02
C ALA A 239 11.72 20.76 1.02
N ASP A 240 12.27 20.55 2.21
CA ASP A 240 13.69 20.21 2.40
C ASP A 240 13.94 18.75 2.02
N GLU A 241 12.98 17.86 2.29
CA GLU A 241 12.99 16.47 1.84
C GLU A 241 11.60 16.04 1.35
N MET A 242 11.54 15.11 0.39
CA MET A 242 10.32 14.45 -0.05
C MET A 242 10.54 12.94 -0.09
N MET A 243 9.50 12.16 0.20
CA MET A 243 9.57 10.71 0.17
C MET A 243 8.27 10.05 -0.30
N LEU A 244 8.41 8.87 -0.93
CA LEU A 244 7.31 7.95 -1.21
C LEU A 244 7.25 6.90 -0.11
N ILE A 245 6.05 6.50 0.29
CA ILE A 245 5.82 5.56 1.39
C ILE A 245 4.85 4.46 0.97
N GLY A 246 5.25 3.19 1.10
CA GLY A 246 4.35 2.06 0.81
C GLY A 246 4.96 0.69 1.07
N SER A 247 4.15 -0.34 1.31
CA SER A 247 4.59 -1.66 1.77
C SER A 247 5.63 -2.34 0.86
N GLY A 248 5.63 -2.05 -0.44
CA GLY A 248 6.59 -2.63 -1.40
C GLY A 248 7.92 -1.87 -1.51
N ILE A 249 7.98 -0.61 -1.07
CA ILE A 249 9.18 0.25 -1.17
C ILE A 249 9.65 0.78 0.19
N LEU A 250 8.89 0.51 1.26
CA LEU A 250 8.97 1.13 2.57
C LEU A 250 8.98 2.66 2.49
N ILE A 251 10.17 3.27 2.47
CA ILE A 251 10.37 4.71 2.28
C ILE A 251 11.40 4.89 1.17
N ARG A 252 11.07 5.71 0.16
CA ARG A 252 11.95 6.04 -0.96
C ARG A 252 12.16 7.55 -1.03
N PRO A 253 13.40 8.06 -0.95
CA PRO A 253 13.67 9.48 -1.11
C PRO A 253 13.35 9.97 -2.53
N VAL A 254 12.77 11.16 -2.62
CA VAL A 254 12.52 11.87 -3.87
C VAL A 254 13.44 13.07 -3.93
N VAL A 255 14.29 13.13 -4.95
CA VAL A 255 15.31 14.18 -5.11
C VAL A 255 14.95 15.20 -6.17
N GLN A 256 13.96 14.89 -7.01
CA GLN A 256 13.47 15.77 -8.06
C GLN A 256 11.98 15.52 -8.31
N TRP A 257 11.21 16.59 -8.42
CA TRP A 257 9.80 16.56 -8.84
C TRP A 257 9.61 17.44 -10.08
N ASP A 258 9.24 16.84 -11.19
CA ASP A 258 9.20 17.46 -12.51
C ASP A 258 10.61 17.98 -12.85
N GLU A 259 10.76 19.29 -13.09
CA GLU A 259 12.05 19.92 -13.35
C GLU A 259 12.66 20.57 -12.10
N GLN A 260 12.01 20.47 -10.94
CA GLN A 260 12.46 21.09 -9.70
C GLN A 260 13.19 20.09 -8.82
N VAL A 261 14.41 20.44 -8.41
CA VAL A 261 15.19 19.71 -7.40
C VAL A 261 14.54 19.90 -6.03
N ILE A 262 14.40 18.81 -5.28
CA ILE A 262 13.94 18.84 -3.88
C ILE A 262 15.16 19.00 -2.97
N GLY A 263 15.10 19.93 -2.01
CA GLY A 263 16.20 20.21 -1.10
C GLY A 263 17.51 20.52 -1.83
N ASP A 264 18.56 19.74 -1.53
CA ASP A 264 19.88 19.83 -2.18
C ASP A 264 20.10 18.78 -3.29
N GLY A 265 19.05 18.06 -3.68
CA GLY A 265 19.09 17.01 -4.70
C GLY A 265 19.70 15.69 -4.23
N LYS A 266 19.90 15.50 -2.93
CA LYS A 266 20.39 14.25 -2.33
C LYS A 266 19.33 13.57 -1.49
N GLU A 267 19.60 12.32 -1.11
CA GLU A 267 18.71 11.62 -0.20
C GLU A 267 18.70 12.28 1.18
N GLY A 268 17.52 12.75 1.59
CA GLY A 268 17.32 13.48 2.83
C GLY A 268 17.66 12.68 4.10
N SER A 269 18.26 13.34 5.08
CA SER A 269 18.72 12.72 6.32
C SER A 269 17.57 12.18 7.19
N LEU A 270 16.46 12.93 7.30
CA LEU A 270 15.29 12.51 8.08
C LEU A 270 14.54 11.38 7.39
N THR A 271 14.50 11.40 6.05
CA THR A 271 13.96 10.32 5.22
C THR A 271 14.73 9.02 5.47
N GLN A 272 16.06 9.05 5.51
CA GLN A 272 16.89 7.88 5.81
C GLN A 272 16.72 7.41 7.26
N ILE A 273 16.57 8.32 8.22
CA ILE A 273 16.27 7.97 9.62
C ILE A 273 14.94 7.24 9.72
N LEU A 274 13.88 7.77 9.09
CA LEU A 274 12.56 7.13 9.07
C LEU A 274 12.59 5.76 8.38
N LEU A 275 13.36 5.63 7.30
CA LEU A 275 13.55 4.36 6.61
C LEU A 275 14.20 3.32 7.54
N ASN A 276 15.26 3.71 8.24
CA ASN A 276 15.94 2.82 9.18
C ASN A 276 15.03 2.43 10.35
N LEU A 277 14.23 3.38 10.85
CA LEU A 277 13.26 3.11 11.91
C LEU A 277 12.21 2.09 11.49
N ILE A 278 11.62 2.22 10.30
CA ILE A 278 10.62 1.24 9.86
C ILE A 278 11.24 -0.13 9.56
N ILE A 279 12.46 -0.18 9.03
CA ILE A 279 13.19 -1.45 8.85
C ILE A 279 13.44 -2.12 10.20
N GLU A 280 13.85 -1.36 11.21
CA GLU A 280 14.06 -1.87 12.56
C GLU A 280 12.75 -2.31 13.19
N ASP A 281 11.68 -1.54 13.02
CA ASP A 281 10.35 -1.89 13.52
C ASP A 281 9.82 -3.20 12.90
N MET A 282 10.12 -3.47 11.64
CA MET A 282 9.80 -4.76 11.01
C MET A 282 10.59 -5.95 11.61
N LYS A 283 11.81 -5.70 12.12
CA LYS A 283 12.71 -6.73 12.68
C LYS A 283 12.52 -6.97 14.17
N SER A 284 12.27 -5.92 14.94
CA SER A 284 12.30 -5.92 16.41
C SER A 284 11.12 -5.18 17.04
N GLY A 285 10.19 -4.65 16.23
CA GLY A 285 8.99 -3.99 16.71
C GLY A 285 8.09 -4.89 17.58
N PRO A 286 7.12 -4.28 18.27
CA PRO A 286 6.26 -4.99 19.21
C PRO A 286 5.35 -6.02 18.52
N PRO A 287 4.80 -7.01 19.27
CA PRO A 287 3.88 -8.00 18.73
C PRO A 287 2.64 -7.42 18.03
N THR A 288 2.25 -6.19 18.38
CA THR A 288 1.10 -5.49 17.78
C THR A 288 1.30 -5.11 16.30
N VAL A 289 2.54 -5.15 15.80
CA VAL A 289 2.87 -4.88 14.39
C VAL A 289 3.59 -6.05 13.72
N ARG A 290 3.81 -7.16 14.44
CA ARG A 290 4.52 -8.35 13.94
C ARG A 290 3.79 -9.61 14.33
N ALA A 291 3.08 -10.20 13.38
CA ALA A 291 2.43 -11.49 13.55
C ALA A 291 3.43 -12.62 13.22
N PRO A 292 3.78 -13.51 14.18
CA PRO A 292 4.69 -14.62 13.91
C PRO A 292 4.03 -15.66 12.99
N VAL A 293 4.82 -16.22 12.08
CA VAL A 293 4.39 -17.35 11.23
C VAL A 293 4.98 -18.66 11.80
N PRO A 294 4.16 -19.68 12.11
CA PRO A 294 4.64 -20.98 12.57
C PRO A 294 5.08 -21.81 11.35
N TYR A 295 6.38 -21.78 11.02
CA TYR A 295 6.97 -22.57 9.92
C TYR A 295 7.21 -24.02 10.29
#